data_AF-A0AAN1PVA8-F1
#
_entry.id   AF-A0AAN1PVA8-F1
#
_cell.length_a   1.000
_cell.length_b   1.000
_cell.length_c   1.000
_cell.angle_alpha   90.00
_cell.angle_beta   90.00
_cell.angle_gamma   90.00
#
_symmetry.space_group_name_H-M   'P 1'
#
loop_
_entity.id
_entity.type
_entity.pdbx_description
1 polymer ?
#
loop_
_entity_poly.entity_id
_entity_poly.type
_entity_poly.pdbx_seq_one_letter_code
_entity_poly.pdbx_strand_id
1 'polypeptide(L)'
;MTDNLFESLKAIYLEEKKKNPEYLKTFMVDLDVYDKDLLLNDTQYGQHWIAILKGSGAGTNLNRCNSTSTSPENHTRECVKDAADNSKFYHIECKGHNTGEITEVTKEQALRLSTQFEDAPGYRPRRISLKQRLEEMLDLRTPFDESPKFSGLSGTQFDKYVCNDNEISAFKISTQHGAGQAIIEVARTKVNPDSSTRTLHDVYHVPIGVKGIDAFDKPKYFKMEMKKSPFAEFTEITKRVFDNSVKKVNAQKSRELTY
;
A
#
# COMPACT_ATOMS: atom_id res chain seq x y z
N MET A 1 -22.92 -15.09 9.42
CA MET A 1 -22.17 -13.96 8.84
C MET A 1 -20.73 -14.39 8.79
N THR A 2 -20.12 -14.47 7.61
CA THR A 2 -18.67 -14.68 7.50
C THR A 2 -18.02 -13.32 7.73
N ASP A 3 -17.79 -13.00 9.01
CA ASP A 3 -17.13 -11.75 9.38
C ASP A 3 -15.71 -11.81 8.82
N ASN A 4 -15.43 -10.88 7.91
CA ASN A 4 -14.12 -10.75 7.33
C ASN A 4 -13.18 -10.02 8.31
N LEU A 5 -11.87 -10.14 8.12
CA LEU A 5 -10.88 -9.60 9.07
C LEU A 5 -11.08 -8.12 9.37
N PHE A 6 -11.45 -7.33 8.37
CA PHE A 6 -11.73 -5.90 8.56
C PHE A 6 -12.93 -5.66 9.49
N GLU A 7 -14.07 -6.29 9.23
CA GLU A 7 -15.27 -6.12 10.07
C GLU A 7 -15.04 -6.64 11.50
N SER A 8 -14.30 -7.75 11.64
CA SER A 8 -13.92 -8.27 12.95
C SER A 8 -13.02 -7.31 13.73
N LEU A 9 -11.98 -6.75 13.09
CA LEU A 9 -11.08 -5.79 13.75
C LEU A 9 -11.82 -4.50 14.12
N LYS A 10 -12.70 -4.03 13.23
CA LYS A 10 -13.55 -2.86 13.48
C LYS A 10 -14.47 -3.07 14.68
N ALA A 11 -15.12 -4.23 14.77
CA ALA A 11 -15.96 -4.57 15.92
C ALA A 11 -15.15 -4.58 17.23
N ILE A 12 -13.95 -5.17 17.24
CA ILE A 12 -13.06 -5.17 18.40
C ILE A 12 -12.73 -3.74 18.85
N TYR A 13 -12.32 -2.86 17.93
CA TYR A 13 -11.99 -1.47 18.26
C TYR A 13 -13.20 -0.67 18.76
N LEU A 14 -14.39 -0.92 18.19
CA LEU A 14 -15.63 -0.29 18.65
C LEU A 14 -16.05 -0.77 20.06
N GLU A 15 -15.78 -2.02 20.42
CA GLU A 15 -16.01 -2.50 21.79
C GLU A 15 -15.00 -1.91 22.78
N GLU A 16 -13.73 -1.83 22.41
CA GLU A 16 -12.73 -1.15 23.25
C GLU A 16 -13.04 0.34 23.45
N LYS A 17 -13.66 1.00 22.45
CA LYS A 17 -14.17 2.37 22.59
C LYS A 17 -15.16 2.54 23.71
N LYS A 18 -16.10 1.60 23.82
CA LYS A 18 -17.15 1.66 24.84
C LYS A 18 -16.54 1.55 26.23
N LYS A 19 -15.44 0.80 26.37
CA LYS A 19 -14.74 0.59 27.65
C LYS A 19 -13.81 1.75 28.00
N ASN A 20 -13.10 2.30 27.01
CA ASN A 20 -12.09 3.34 27.19
C ASN A 20 -12.22 4.44 26.13
N PRO A 21 -13.05 5.46 26.38
CA PRO A 21 -13.29 6.55 25.43
C PRO A 21 -12.05 7.36 25.02
N GLU A 22 -11.01 7.38 25.87
CA GLU A 22 -9.77 8.15 25.65
C GLU A 22 -8.89 7.60 24.51
N TYR A 23 -9.04 6.34 24.12
CA TYR A 23 -8.19 5.72 23.08
C TYR A 23 -8.40 6.28 21.66
N LEU A 24 -9.36 7.20 21.44
CA LEU A 24 -10.08 7.23 20.16
C LEU A 24 -10.49 8.61 19.65
N LYS A 25 -9.57 9.59 19.68
CA LYS A 25 -9.80 10.87 18.99
C LYS A 25 -9.68 10.75 17.46
N THR A 26 -8.83 9.86 16.93
CA THR A 26 -8.52 9.78 15.48
C THR A 26 -8.65 8.40 14.82
N PHE A 27 -8.93 7.33 15.58
CA PHE A 27 -8.80 5.94 15.10
C PHE A 27 -9.64 5.55 13.88
N MET A 28 -10.83 6.15 13.69
CA MET A 28 -11.69 5.76 12.57
C MET A 28 -11.08 6.14 11.23
N VAL A 29 -10.27 7.21 11.19
CA VAL A 29 -9.58 7.60 9.96
C VAL A 29 -8.55 6.55 9.60
N ASP A 30 -7.70 6.16 10.56
CA ASP A 30 -6.66 5.17 10.29
C ASP A 30 -7.24 3.79 9.96
N LEU A 31 -8.27 3.37 10.70
CA LEU A 31 -8.96 2.12 10.47
C LEU A 31 -9.68 2.10 9.11
N ASP A 32 -10.52 3.09 8.81
CA ASP A 32 -11.37 3.08 7.61
C ASP A 32 -10.59 3.47 6.33
N VAL A 33 -9.42 4.11 6.45
CA VAL A 33 -8.61 4.54 5.29
C VAL A 33 -7.40 3.63 5.06
N TYR A 34 -6.56 3.40 6.08
CA TYR A 34 -5.29 2.69 5.90
C TYR A 34 -5.40 1.20 6.25
N ASP A 35 -5.89 0.87 7.45
CA ASP A 35 -5.96 -0.53 7.89
C ASP A 35 -6.99 -1.33 7.07
N LYS A 36 -8.13 -0.71 6.72
CA LYS A 36 -9.14 -1.29 5.79
C LYS A 36 -8.48 -1.73 4.50
N ASP A 37 -7.69 -0.85 3.90
CA ASP A 37 -7.09 -1.07 2.60
C ASP A 37 -6.08 -2.24 2.62
N LEU A 38 -5.29 -2.35 3.69
CA LEU A 38 -4.37 -3.46 3.93
C LEU A 38 -5.14 -4.78 4.18
N LEU A 39 -6.14 -4.80 5.05
CA LEU A 39 -6.89 -6.02 5.36
C LEU A 39 -7.67 -6.54 4.15
N LEU A 40 -8.35 -5.64 3.44
CA LEU A 40 -9.14 -5.98 2.27
C LEU A 40 -8.27 -6.42 1.11
N ASN A 41 -7.10 -5.82 0.89
CA ASN A 41 -6.37 -6.04 -0.37
C ASN A 41 -5.03 -6.76 -0.23
N ASP A 42 -4.39 -6.79 0.95
CA ASP A 42 -3.02 -7.31 1.12
C ASP A 42 -2.91 -8.62 1.89
N THR A 43 -3.93 -8.97 2.67
CA THR A 43 -3.92 -10.21 3.46
C THR A 43 -3.90 -11.45 2.55
N GLN A 44 -3.00 -12.39 2.87
CA GLN A 44 -2.81 -13.66 2.18
C GLN A 44 -2.69 -14.78 3.20
N TYR A 45 -3.07 -16.00 2.80
CA TYR A 45 -2.84 -17.21 3.59
C TYR A 45 -1.39 -17.29 4.09
N GLY A 46 -1.22 -17.58 5.38
CA GLY A 46 0.08 -17.76 6.02
C GLY A 46 0.79 -16.46 6.42
N GLN A 47 0.18 -15.29 6.16
CA GLN A 47 0.70 -14.03 6.68
C GLN A 47 0.28 -13.79 8.13
N HIS A 48 1.13 -13.07 8.85
CA HIS A 48 0.87 -12.61 10.20
C HIS A 48 1.02 -11.10 10.28
N TRP A 49 0.13 -10.46 11.04
CA TRP A 49 0.13 -9.01 11.24
C TRP A 49 -0.07 -8.69 12.72
N ILE A 50 0.43 -7.53 13.16
CA ILE A 50 0.12 -6.92 14.45
C ILE A 50 -0.69 -5.66 14.19
N ALA A 51 -1.91 -5.63 14.72
CA ALA A 51 -2.73 -4.44 14.80
C ALA A 51 -2.55 -3.79 16.18
N ILE A 52 -2.27 -2.49 16.20
CA ILE A 52 -2.02 -1.71 17.41
C ILE A 52 -3.12 -0.68 17.53
N LEU A 53 -3.86 -0.70 18.64
CA LEU A 53 -4.71 0.39 19.06
C LEU A 53 -3.92 1.25 20.05
N LYS A 54 -3.49 2.45 19.62
CA LYS A 54 -2.52 3.25 20.36
C LYS A 54 -3.14 3.86 21.60
N GLY A 55 -2.52 3.57 22.75
CA GLY A 55 -2.97 4.03 24.04
C GLY A 55 -2.93 5.55 24.26
N SER A 56 -2.18 6.26 23.41
CA SER A 56 -2.09 7.73 23.38
C SER A 56 -3.28 8.42 22.73
N GLY A 57 -4.22 7.67 22.14
CA GLY A 57 -5.34 8.23 21.37
C GLY A 57 -4.97 8.72 19.97
N ALA A 58 -3.72 8.49 19.55
CA ALA A 58 -3.18 8.91 18.25
C ALA A 58 -3.58 8.01 17.07
N GLY A 59 -4.52 7.08 17.27
CA GLY A 59 -5.08 6.24 16.21
C GLY A 59 -4.63 4.78 16.24
N THR A 60 -4.62 4.12 15.07
CA THR A 60 -4.28 2.70 14.92
C THR A 60 -3.01 2.50 14.11
N ASN A 61 -2.50 1.27 14.09
CA ASN A 61 -1.38 0.89 13.22
C ASN A 61 -1.46 -0.59 12.89
N LEU A 62 -1.63 -0.96 11.62
CA LEU A 62 -1.60 -2.34 11.17
C LEU A 62 -0.27 -2.65 10.46
N ASN A 63 0.50 -3.58 11.01
CA ASN A 63 1.87 -3.84 10.57
C ASN A 63 2.08 -5.33 10.30
N ARG A 64 2.70 -5.66 9.16
CA ARG A 64 3.00 -7.04 8.77
C ARG A 64 4.18 -7.58 9.57
N CYS A 65 4.08 -8.79 10.10
CA CYS A 65 5.23 -9.50 10.66
C CYS A 65 6.07 -10.10 9.54
N ASN A 66 7.36 -9.75 9.49
CA ASN A 66 8.32 -10.39 8.59
C ASN A 66 9.74 -10.23 9.15
N SER A 67 10.49 -11.33 9.29
CA SER A 67 11.88 -11.37 9.76
C SER A 67 12.92 -11.10 8.65
N THR A 68 12.52 -11.11 7.38
CA THR A 68 13.43 -11.08 6.19
C THR A 68 13.50 -9.73 5.47
N SER A 69 12.84 -8.69 5.99
CA SER A 69 12.90 -7.36 5.38
C SER A 69 14.33 -6.81 5.40
N THR A 70 14.99 -6.81 4.25
CA THR A 70 16.24 -6.05 4.00
C THR A 70 16.02 -4.54 3.89
N SER A 71 14.77 -4.05 4.05
CA SER A 71 14.46 -2.64 4.28
C SER A 71 14.77 -2.29 5.74
N PRO A 72 15.32 -1.08 6.05
CA PRO A 72 15.95 -0.81 7.33
C PRO A 72 14.94 -1.01 8.47
N GLU A 73 15.24 -2.03 9.27
CA GLU A 73 14.66 -2.31 10.57
C GLU A 73 13.22 -2.83 10.54
N ASN A 74 12.96 -3.82 11.39
CA ASN A 74 11.65 -4.43 11.60
C ASN A 74 10.64 -3.36 12.04
N HIS A 75 10.05 -2.63 11.09
CA HIS A 75 9.18 -1.48 11.35
C HIS A 75 8.04 -1.84 12.32
N THR A 76 7.51 -3.05 12.18
CA THR A 76 6.54 -3.65 13.10
C THR A 76 7.05 -3.73 14.53
N ARG A 77 8.29 -4.16 14.73
CA ARG A 77 8.92 -4.26 16.05
C ARG A 77 9.10 -2.90 16.71
N GLU A 78 9.59 -1.91 15.96
CA GLU A 78 9.75 -0.55 16.50
C GLU A 78 8.39 0.10 16.77
N CYS A 79 7.38 -0.09 15.90
CA CYS A 79 6.01 0.35 16.17
C CYS A 79 5.44 -0.24 17.46
N VAL A 80 5.71 -1.52 17.74
CA VAL A 80 5.26 -2.17 18.99
C VAL A 80 6.03 -1.64 20.20
N LYS A 81 7.35 -1.44 20.07
CA LYS A 81 8.21 -0.93 21.14
C LYS A 81 7.83 0.49 21.56
N ASP A 82 7.59 1.36 20.57
CA ASP A 82 7.28 2.78 20.75
C ASP A 82 5.81 3.03 21.13
N ALA A 83 4.94 2.02 20.99
CA ALA A 83 3.55 2.12 21.43
C ALA A 83 3.49 2.33 22.95
N ALA A 84 2.63 3.26 23.39
CA ALA A 84 2.40 3.53 24.81
C ALA A 84 2.01 2.25 25.57
N ASP A 85 2.37 2.13 26.85
CA ASP A 85 2.17 0.89 27.60
C ASP A 85 0.71 0.52 27.83
N ASN A 86 -0.19 1.50 27.75
CA ASN A 86 -1.64 1.30 27.77
C ASN A 86 -2.22 0.95 26.38
N SER A 87 -1.40 0.76 25.34
CA SER A 87 -1.88 0.33 24.02
C SER A 87 -2.40 -1.11 24.05
N LYS A 88 -3.31 -1.43 23.14
CA LYS A 88 -3.79 -2.79 22.89
C LYS A 88 -3.17 -3.35 21.63
N PHE A 89 -2.84 -4.64 21.65
CA PHE A 89 -2.18 -5.33 20.55
C PHE A 89 -3.00 -6.54 20.15
N TYR A 90 -3.15 -6.74 18.84
CA TYR A 90 -3.88 -7.87 18.28
C TYR A 90 -3.03 -8.54 17.22
N HIS A 91 -2.83 -9.84 17.36
CA HIS A 91 -2.23 -10.68 16.35
C HIS A 91 -3.30 -11.13 15.36
N ILE A 92 -3.02 -10.95 14.08
CA ILE A 92 -3.87 -11.41 12.99
C ILE A 92 -3.14 -12.52 12.25
N GLU A 93 -3.68 -13.73 12.29
CA GLU A 93 -3.24 -14.86 11.48
C GLU A 93 -4.16 -14.97 10.25
N CYS A 94 -3.60 -14.73 9.07
CA CYS A 94 -4.36 -14.76 7.82
C CYS A 94 -4.52 -16.20 7.33
N LYS A 95 -5.76 -16.70 7.28
CA LYS A 95 -6.14 -18.01 6.72
C LYS A 95 -6.55 -17.92 5.24
N GLY A 96 -6.43 -16.74 4.64
CA GLY A 96 -6.81 -16.47 3.26
C GLY A 96 -6.91 -14.97 3.00
N HIS A 97 -7.56 -14.62 1.89
CA HIS A 97 -7.83 -13.22 1.55
C HIS A 97 -8.94 -12.66 2.44
N ASN A 98 -8.61 -11.64 3.24
CA ASN A 98 -9.51 -10.97 4.19
C ASN A 98 -10.22 -11.94 5.15
N THR A 99 -9.58 -13.08 5.43
CA THR A 99 -10.09 -14.14 6.30
C THR A 99 -8.98 -14.61 7.22
N GLY A 100 -9.30 -14.81 8.49
CA GLY A 100 -8.30 -15.23 9.46
C GLY A 100 -8.82 -15.17 10.88
N GLU A 101 -7.89 -15.18 11.82
CA GLU A 101 -8.16 -15.13 13.25
C GLU A 101 -7.48 -13.91 13.87
N ILE A 102 -8.19 -13.23 14.77
CA ILE A 102 -7.67 -12.07 15.52
C ILE A 102 -7.62 -12.44 16.98
N THR A 103 -6.44 -12.35 17.60
CA THR A 103 -6.22 -12.68 19.01
C THR A 103 -5.56 -11.50 19.72
N GLU A 104 -6.11 -11.07 20.86
CA GLU A 104 -5.44 -10.08 21.72
C GLU A 104 -4.16 -10.67 22.31
N VAL A 105 -3.07 -9.92 22.28
CA VAL A 105 -1.76 -10.34 22.77
C VAL A 105 -1.15 -9.25 23.64
N THR A 106 -0.23 -9.63 24.54
CA THR A 106 0.53 -8.65 25.32
C THR A 106 1.57 -7.94 24.45
N LYS A 107 2.09 -6.79 24.92
CA LYS A 107 3.20 -6.07 24.25
C LYS A 107 4.42 -6.97 24.07
N GLU A 108 4.76 -7.76 25.07
CA GLU A 108 5.88 -8.72 25.02
C GLU A 108 5.63 -9.80 23.97
N GLN A 109 4.42 -10.33 23.88
CA GLN A 109 4.04 -11.31 22.86
C GLN A 109 4.11 -10.70 21.46
N ALA A 110 3.58 -9.49 21.26
CA ALA A 110 3.63 -8.76 19.99
C ALA A 110 5.08 -8.49 19.54
N LEU A 111 5.97 -8.10 20.46
CA LEU A 111 7.39 -7.92 20.17
C LEU A 111 8.04 -9.21 19.66
N ARG A 112 7.76 -10.36 20.29
CA ARG A 112 8.28 -11.64 19.82
C ARG A 112 7.72 -12.00 18.45
N LEU A 113 6.41 -11.88 18.27
CA LEU A 113 5.72 -12.22 17.01
C LEU A 113 6.21 -11.36 15.83
N SER A 114 6.58 -10.10 16.09
CA SER A 114 7.00 -9.15 15.04
C SER A 114 8.20 -9.62 14.19
N THR A 115 9.02 -10.52 14.72
CA THR A 115 10.24 -11.02 14.05
C THR A 115 10.28 -12.54 13.89
N GLN A 116 9.21 -13.26 14.20
CA GLN A 116 9.20 -14.74 14.22
C GLN A 116 8.77 -15.38 12.90
N PHE A 117 8.20 -14.60 11.99
CA PHE A 117 7.62 -15.11 10.76
C PHE A 117 8.47 -14.75 9.56
N GLU A 118 8.77 -15.75 8.74
CA GLU A 118 9.35 -15.56 7.41
C GLU A 118 8.24 -15.56 6.36
N ASP A 119 8.46 -14.82 5.28
CA ASP A 119 7.59 -14.90 4.12
C ASP A 119 7.70 -16.30 3.49
N ALA A 120 6.56 -16.90 3.15
CA ALA A 120 6.55 -18.22 2.52
C ALA A 120 7.39 -18.22 1.22
N PRO A 121 8.09 -19.31 0.88
CA PRO A 121 8.86 -19.39 -0.36
C PRO A 121 7.99 -19.06 -1.59
N GLY A 122 8.45 -18.11 -2.41
CA GLY A 122 7.70 -17.63 -3.58
C GLY A 122 6.61 -16.61 -3.27
N TYR A 123 6.55 -16.10 -2.03
CA TYR A 123 5.71 -14.96 -1.67
C TYR A 123 5.90 -13.80 -2.65
N ARG A 124 4.79 -13.23 -3.09
CA ARG A 124 4.77 -11.97 -3.83
C ARG A 124 3.79 -11.02 -3.14
N PRO A 125 4.17 -9.76 -2.88
CA PRO A 125 3.23 -8.76 -2.39
C PRO A 125 1.98 -8.72 -3.26
N ARG A 126 0.81 -8.70 -2.61
CA ARG A 126 -0.49 -8.63 -3.30
C ARG A 126 -0.58 -7.37 -4.15
N ARG A 127 -0.04 -6.29 -3.59
CA ARG A 127 0.13 -4.99 -4.21
C ARG A 127 1.62 -4.64 -4.20
N ILE A 128 2.16 -4.27 -5.35
CA ILE A 128 3.52 -3.74 -5.48
C ILE A 128 3.40 -2.22 -5.41
N SER A 129 4.13 -1.59 -4.49
CA SER A 129 4.19 -0.13 -4.47
C SER A 129 4.79 0.37 -5.78
N LEU A 130 4.36 1.53 -6.28
CA LEU A 130 4.97 2.09 -7.48
C LEU A 130 6.48 2.30 -7.30
N LYS A 131 6.97 2.54 -6.07
CA LYS A 131 8.41 2.56 -5.76
C LYS A 131 9.08 1.25 -6.14
N GLN A 132 8.65 0.13 -5.53
CA GLN A 132 9.20 -1.20 -5.82
C GLN A 132 9.10 -1.51 -7.31
N ARG A 133 8.01 -1.09 -7.96
CA ARG A 133 7.84 -1.33 -9.39
C ARG A 133 8.73 -0.46 -10.26
N LEU A 134 8.92 0.81 -9.91
CA LEU A 134 9.87 1.69 -10.59
C LEU A 134 11.29 1.17 -10.41
N GLU A 135 11.64 0.68 -9.22
CA GLU A 135 12.92 0.03 -8.93
C GLU A 135 13.13 -1.23 -9.79
N GLU A 136 12.10 -2.07 -9.97
CA GLU A 136 12.14 -3.22 -10.87
C GLU A 136 12.26 -2.83 -12.35
N MET A 137 11.52 -1.81 -12.79
CA MET A 137 11.47 -1.35 -14.18
C MET A 137 12.71 -0.57 -14.61
N LEU A 138 13.43 -0.02 -13.64
CA LEU A 138 14.74 0.60 -13.82
C LEU A 138 15.90 -0.41 -13.84
N ASP A 139 15.60 -1.71 -13.68
CA ASP A 139 16.58 -2.81 -13.59
C ASP A 139 17.71 -2.57 -12.58
N LEU A 140 17.33 -2.19 -11.36
CA LEU A 140 18.27 -1.90 -10.26
C LEU A 140 18.78 -3.16 -9.55
N ARG A 141 18.51 -4.34 -10.11
CA ARG A 141 18.95 -5.64 -9.55
C ARG A 141 20.41 -5.94 -9.83
N THR A 142 21.04 -5.21 -10.75
CA THR A 142 22.49 -5.25 -10.90
C THR A 142 23.09 -4.37 -9.80
N PRO A 143 23.96 -4.88 -8.92
CA PRO A 143 24.64 -4.04 -7.95
C PRO A 143 25.57 -3.09 -8.72
N PHE A 144 25.06 -1.90 -8.99
CA PHE A 144 25.92 -0.76 -9.23
C PHE A 144 26.24 -0.18 -7.85
N ASP A 145 27.48 0.27 -7.66
CA ASP A 145 27.94 0.92 -6.42
C ASP A 145 27.06 2.12 -5.98
N GLU A 146 26.16 2.59 -6.86
CA GLU A 146 25.22 3.68 -6.62
C GLU A 146 23.88 3.45 -7.36
N SER A 147 22.97 2.67 -6.78
CA SER A 147 21.59 2.54 -7.28
C SER A 147 20.91 3.92 -7.39
N PRO A 148 20.11 4.21 -8.43
CA PRO A 148 19.32 5.44 -8.49
C PRO A 148 18.34 5.45 -7.32
N LYS A 149 18.51 6.45 -6.46
CA LYS A 149 17.68 6.64 -5.28
C LYS A 149 16.51 7.53 -5.66
N PHE A 150 15.29 7.04 -5.41
CA PHE A 150 14.12 7.89 -5.29
C PHE A 150 14.23 8.66 -3.96
N SER A 151 14.89 9.82 -3.98
CA SER A 151 15.08 10.64 -2.79
C SER A 151 13.83 11.46 -2.47
N GLY A 152 13.52 11.61 -1.18
CA GLY A 152 12.53 12.59 -0.70
C GLY A 152 11.05 12.19 -0.78
N LEU A 153 10.72 10.96 -1.16
CA LEU A 153 9.35 10.44 -1.09
C LEU A 153 9.18 9.46 0.07
N SER A 154 8.24 9.74 0.96
CA SER A 154 7.88 8.82 2.06
C SER A 154 7.14 7.58 1.51
N GLY A 155 7.23 6.43 2.20
CA GLY A 155 6.52 5.20 1.79
C GLY A 155 5.02 5.42 1.53
N THR A 156 4.38 6.27 2.35
CA THR A 156 2.97 6.67 2.23
C THR A 156 2.61 7.42 0.94
N GLN A 157 3.57 8.09 0.30
CA GLN A 157 3.33 8.71 -1.00
C GLN A 157 3.31 7.69 -2.13
N PHE A 158 3.95 6.52 -1.94
CA PHE A 158 3.96 5.45 -2.92
C PHE A 158 2.72 4.54 -2.86
N ASP A 159 2.05 4.48 -1.70
CA ASP A 159 0.78 3.76 -1.53
C ASP A 159 -0.38 4.42 -2.31
N LYS A 160 -0.22 5.71 -2.67
CA LYS A 160 -1.14 6.43 -3.57
C LYS A 160 -1.19 5.86 -4.99
N TYR A 161 -0.21 5.06 -5.38
CA TYR A 161 -0.14 4.46 -6.71
C TYR A 161 -0.57 3.01 -6.75
N VAL A 162 -0.88 2.42 -5.60
CA VAL A 162 -1.37 1.06 -5.53
C VAL A 162 -2.75 0.96 -6.21
N CYS A 163 -2.96 -0.13 -6.95
CA CYS A 163 -4.27 -0.51 -7.47
C CYS A 163 -4.91 -1.48 -6.49
N ASN A 164 -6.15 -1.19 -6.10
CA ASN A 164 -6.97 -2.09 -5.29
C ASN A 164 -7.64 -3.15 -6.15
N ASP A 165 -8.28 -4.13 -5.51
CA ASP A 165 -9.06 -5.13 -6.23
C ASP A 165 -10.10 -4.44 -7.15
N ASN A 166 -10.19 -4.93 -8.38
CA ASN A 166 -11.01 -4.38 -9.47
C ASN A 166 -10.60 -2.99 -10.01
N GLU A 167 -9.47 -2.42 -9.58
CA GLU A 167 -8.94 -1.18 -10.16
C GLU A 167 -8.09 -1.42 -11.41
N ILE A 168 -8.13 -0.44 -12.32
CA ILE A 168 -7.31 -0.44 -13.52
C ILE A 168 -6.73 0.95 -13.73
N SER A 169 -5.40 1.04 -13.72
CA SER A 169 -4.65 2.27 -13.93
C SER A 169 -3.70 2.14 -15.12
N ALA A 170 -3.69 3.15 -15.98
CA ALA A 170 -2.68 3.30 -17.02
C ALA A 170 -1.66 4.35 -16.58
N PHE A 171 -0.38 4.08 -16.83
CA PHE A 171 0.75 4.90 -16.42
C PHE A 171 1.55 5.33 -17.65
N LYS A 172 2.04 6.56 -17.62
CA LYS A 172 3.10 7.05 -18.48
C LYS A 172 4.21 7.55 -17.58
N ILE A 173 5.42 7.04 -17.80
CA ILE A 173 6.62 7.47 -17.09
C ILE A 173 7.53 8.13 -18.12
N SER A 174 7.95 9.35 -17.82
CA SER A 174 8.87 10.15 -18.64
C SER A 174 9.84 10.88 -17.73
N THR A 175 10.94 11.40 -18.27
CA THR A 175 11.89 12.21 -17.50
C THR A 175 11.92 13.64 -18.03
N GLN A 176 12.23 14.57 -17.14
CA GLN A 176 12.60 15.92 -17.52
C GLN A 176 14.12 16.04 -17.44
N HIS A 177 14.78 15.93 -18.60
CA HIS A 177 16.24 16.08 -18.70
C HIS A 177 16.68 17.42 -18.10
N GLY A 178 17.71 17.40 -17.26
CA GLY A 178 18.25 18.57 -16.56
C GLY A 178 17.59 18.91 -15.22
N ALA A 179 16.40 18.39 -14.91
CA ALA A 179 15.70 18.65 -13.65
C ALA A 179 15.87 17.54 -12.60
N GLY A 180 16.40 16.37 -12.97
CA GLY A 180 16.54 15.24 -12.04
C GLY A 180 15.20 14.67 -11.58
N GLN A 181 14.18 14.67 -12.44
CA GLN A 181 12.83 14.24 -12.08
C GLN A 181 12.24 13.27 -13.11
N ALA A 182 11.59 12.21 -12.60
CA ALA A 182 10.62 11.43 -13.33
C ALA A 182 9.24 12.09 -13.19
N ILE A 183 8.52 12.19 -14.32
CA ILE A 183 7.13 12.59 -14.40
C ILE A 183 6.30 11.32 -14.60
N ILE A 184 5.38 11.08 -13.68
CA ILE A 184 4.49 9.93 -13.68
C ILE A 184 3.06 10.42 -13.85
N GLU A 185 2.48 10.14 -15.00
CA GLU A 185 1.09 10.46 -15.29
C GLU A 185 0.23 9.20 -15.13
N VAL A 186 -0.84 9.30 -14.33
CA VAL A 186 -1.68 8.17 -13.94
C VAL A 186 -3.12 8.42 -14.38
N ALA A 187 -3.68 7.52 -15.18
CA ALA A 187 -5.08 7.54 -15.60
C ALA A 187 -5.82 6.30 -15.04
N ARG A 188 -6.68 6.49 -14.04
CA ARG A 188 -7.47 5.44 -13.39
C ARG A 188 -8.77 5.21 -14.16
N THR A 189 -8.77 4.24 -15.05
CA THR A 189 -9.90 3.91 -15.95
C THR A 189 -11.02 3.11 -15.30
N LYS A 190 -10.76 2.60 -14.10
CA LYS A 190 -11.71 1.94 -13.20
C LYS A 190 -11.17 2.09 -11.76
N VAL A 191 -11.99 2.65 -10.88
CA VAL A 191 -11.67 2.87 -9.46
C VAL A 191 -12.57 1.95 -8.62
N ASN A 192 -12.01 1.42 -7.55
CA ASN A 192 -12.77 0.60 -6.61
C ASN A 192 -13.74 1.55 -5.87
N PRO A 193 -15.05 1.25 -5.83
CA PRO A 193 -16.04 2.10 -5.17
C PRO A 193 -15.75 2.36 -3.68
N ASP A 194 -14.97 1.49 -3.02
CA ASP A 194 -14.51 1.69 -1.65
C ASP A 194 -13.37 2.70 -1.50
N SER A 195 -12.81 3.21 -2.60
CA SER A 195 -11.65 4.11 -2.61
C SER A 195 -12.06 5.57 -2.85
N SER A 196 -12.71 6.16 -1.85
CA SER A 196 -13.29 7.53 -1.92
C SER A 196 -12.29 8.66 -2.10
N THR A 197 -10.98 8.38 -2.01
CA THR A 197 -9.90 9.37 -2.04
C THR A 197 -9.10 9.39 -3.35
N ARG A 198 -9.42 8.53 -4.32
CA ARG A 198 -8.62 8.38 -5.55
C ARG A 198 -9.03 9.38 -6.62
N THR A 199 -8.06 10.16 -7.09
CA THR A 199 -8.19 11.01 -8.28
C THR A 199 -8.20 10.16 -9.55
N LEU A 200 -9.12 10.44 -10.48
CA LEU A 200 -9.24 9.66 -11.72
C LEU A 200 -8.06 9.89 -12.69
N HIS A 201 -7.46 11.08 -12.67
CA HIS A 201 -6.28 11.42 -13.47
C HIS A 201 -5.43 12.42 -12.71
N ASP A 202 -4.13 12.16 -12.65
CA ASP A 202 -3.17 12.92 -11.84
C ASP A 202 -1.75 12.84 -12.42
N VAL A 203 -0.93 13.84 -12.12
CA VAL A 203 0.46 13.97 -12.60
C VAL A 203 1.38 14.18 -11.42
N TYR A 204 2.41 13.34 -11.32
CA TYR A 204 3.34 13.34 -10.20
C TYR A 204 4.75 13.62 -10.66
N HIS A 205 5.50 14.34 -9.83
CA HIS A 205 6.91 14.64 -10.02
C HIS A 205 7.71 13.94 -8.94
N VAL A 206 8.59 13.05 -9.37
CA VAL A 206 9.37 12.18 -8.49
C VAL A 206 10.85 12.51 -8.70
N PRO A 207 11.58 12.98 -7.67
CA PRO A 207 13.03 13.15 -7.76
C PRO A 207 13.72 11.81 -8.05
N ILE A 208 14.63 11.81 -9.01
CA ILE A 208 15.42 10.64 -9.41
C ILE A 208 16.89 11.02 -9.51
N GLY A 209 17.78 10.12 -9.09
CA GLY A 209 19.22 10.29 -9.31
C GLY A 209 19.57 10.40 -10.79
N VAL A 210 20.70 11.05 -11.10
CA VAL A 210 21.15 11.37 -12.48
C VAL A 210 21.12 10.15 -13.42
N LYS A 211 21.55 8.97 -12.93
CA LYS A 211 21.53 7.71 -13.72
C LYS A 211 20.12 7.19 -14.04
N GLY A 212 19.11 7.55 -13.27
CA GLY A 212 17.71 7.20 -13.57
C GLY A 212 17.13 8.03 -14.72
N ILE A 213 17.74 9.18 -15.05
CA ILE A 213 17.31 10.06 -16.13
C ILE A 213 17.59 9.39 -17.49
N ASP A 214 18.74 8.74 -17.62
CA ASP A 214 19.20 8.09 -18.86
C ASP A 214 18.41 6.81 -19.19
N ALA A 215 17.75 6.19 -18.20
CA ALA A 215 16.91 5.00 -18.40
C ALA A 215 15.59 5.27 -19.14
N PHE A 216 15.25 6.56 -19.37
CA PHE A 216 13.99 7.00 -19.97
C PHE A 216 14.19 7.99 -21.13
N ASP A 217 15.11 7.72 -22.05
CA ASP A 217 15.26 8.49 -23.31
C ASP A 217 13.94 8.64 -24.10
N LYS A 218 12.97 7.75 -23.86
CA LYS A 218 11.61 7.83 -24.38
C LYS A 218 10.61 7.52 -23.26
N PRO A 219 9.40 8.13 -23.30
CA PRO A 219 8.33 7.76 -22.38
C PRO A 219 8.00 6.27 -22.48
N LYS A 220 7.83 5.62 -21.32
CA LYS A 220 7.36 4.25 -21.23
C LYS A 220 5.91 4.24 -20.72
N TYR A 221 5.12 3.27 -21.18
CA TYR A 221 3.69 3.21 -20.90
C TYR A 221 3.29 1.84 -20.37
N PHE A 222 2.49 1.80 -19.31
CA PHE A 222 2.09 0.55 -18.67
C PHE A 222 0.63 0.58 -18.24
N LYS A 223 0.05 -0.60 -18.11
CA LYS A 223 -1.22 -0.83 -17.44
C LYS A 223 -0.96 -1.66 -16.20
N MET A 224 -1.57 -1.24 -15.10
CA MET A 224 -1.67 -2.02 -13.88
C MET A 224 -3.12 -2.44 -13.67
N GLU A 225 -3.33 -3.70 -13.36
CA GLU A 225 -4.62 -4.23 -12.94
C GLU A 225 -4.44 -5.26 -11.83
N MET A 226 -5.31 -5.22 -10.82
CA MET A 226 -5.44 -6.34 -9.89
C MET A 226 -6.30 -7.41 -10.56
N LYS A 227 -5.70 -8.55 -10.91
CA LYS A 227 -6.47 -9.71 -11.40
C LYS A 227 -7.09 -10.49 -10.25
N LYS A 228 -8.15 -11.26 -10.54
CA LYS A 228 -8.72 -12.23 -9.60
C LYS A 228 -7.65 -13.26 -9.26
N SER A 229 -7.03 -13.11 -8.08
CA SER A 229 -5.94 -13.93 -7.52
C SER A 229 -4.53 -13.57 -7.97
N PRO A 230 -3.57 -13.43 -7.04
CA PRO A 230 -3.60 -12.49 -5.93
C PRO A 230 -2.57 -11.36 -6.17
N PHE A 231 -2.23 -11.01 -7.41
CA PHE A 231 -1.19 -10.02 -7.69
C PHE A 231 -1.66 -8.94 -8.66
N ALA A 232 -1.14 -7.73 -8.47
CA ALA A 232 -1.18 -6.70 -9.51
C ALA A 232 -0.36 -7.18 -10.71
N GLU A 233 -0.98 -7.24 -11.88
CA GLU A 233 -0.26 -7.45 -13.13
C GLU A 233 0.13 -6.11 -13.74
N PHE A 234 1.37 -6.03 -14.19
CA PHE A 234 1.90 -4.92 -14.96
C PHE A 234 2.15 -5.37 -16.39
N THR A 235 1.48 -4.70 -17.34
CA THR A 235 1.62 -4.97 -18.77
C THR A 235 2.14 -3.72 -19.45
N GLU A 236 3.20 -3.84 -20.24
CA GLU A 236 3.60 -2.75 -21.13
C GLU A 236 2.52 -2.51 -22.18
N ILE A 237 2.17 -1.25 -22.41
CA ILE A 237 1.14 -0.84 -23.36
C ILE A 237 1.71 0.18 -24.33
N THR A 238 0.97 0.46 -25.39
CA THR A 238 1.36 1.53 -26.33
C THR A 238 0.87 2.89 -25.86
N LYS A 239 1.50 3.97 -26.35
CA LYS A 239 1.02 5.35 -26.19
C LYS A 239 -0.48 5.48 -26.53
N ARG A 240 -0.93 4.84 -27.62
CA ARG A 240 -2.33 4.88 -28.06
C ARG A 240 -3.28 4.33 -26.99
N VAL A 241 -2.91 3.26 -26.30
CA VAL A 241 -3.71 2.66 -25.22
C VAL A 241 -3.76 3.59 -24.01
N PHE A 242 -2.65 4.24 -23.68
CA PHE A 242 -2.61 5.24 -22.62
C PHE A 242 -3.48 6.46 -22.95
N ASP A 243 -3.35 7.04 -24.14
CA ASP A 243 -4.14 8.21 -24.58
C ASP A 243 -5.65 7.90 -24.55
N ASN A 244 -6.05 6.68 -24.92
CA ASN A 244 -7.44 6.21 -24.82
C ASN A 244 -7.92 6.12 -23.36
N SER A 245 -7.04 5.72 -22.43
CA SER A 245 -7.33 5.68 -21.00
C SER A 245 -7.61 7.09 -20.45
N VAL A 246 -6.80 8.07 -20.80
CA VAL A 246 -7.00 9.48 -20.42
C VAL A 246 -8.32 10.02 -20.98
N LYS A 247 -8.62 9.75 -22.26
CA LYS A 247 -9.91 10.13 -22.87
C LYS A 247 -11.10 9.55 -22.13
N LYS A 248 -11.02 8.27 -21.73
CA LYS A 248 -12.08 7.59 -20.97
C LYS A 248 -12.32 8.27 -19.61
N VAL A 249 -11.24 8.60 -18.90
CA VAL A 249 -11.33 9.32 -17.61
C VAL A 249 -11.99 10.70 -17.80
N ASN A 250 -11.55 11.46 -18.79
CA ASN A 250 -12.12 12.80 -19.03
C ASN A 250 -13.61 12.73 -19.39
N ALA A 251 -14.01 11.75 -20.21
CA ALA A 251 -15.42 11.53 -20.51
C ALA A 251 -16.26 11.15 -19.28
N GLN A 252 -15.68 10.43 -18.31
CA GLN A 252 -16.34 10.11 -17.05
C GLN A 252 -16.54 11.37 -16.19
N LYS A 253 -15.47 12.17 -16.00
CA LYS A 253 -15.54 13.45 -15.26
C LYS A 253 -16.61 14.38 -15.83
N SER A 254 -16.71 14.49 -17.16
CA SER A 254 -17.72 15.33 -17.81
C SER A 254 -19.15 14.87 -17.52
N ARG A 255 -19.40 13.55 -17.44
CA ARG A 255 -20.73 13.01 -17.11
C ARG A 255 -21.12 13.30 -15.66
N GLU A 256 -20.18 13.21 -14.73
CA GLU A 256 -20.40 13.50 -13.31
C GLU A 256 -20.69 14.99 -13.04
N LEU A 257 -20.24 15.90 -13.91
CA LEU A 257 -20.52 17.34 -13.83
C LEU A 257 -21.84 17.76 -14.49
N THR A 258 -22.52 16.86 -15.20
CA THR A 258 -23.77 17.15 -15.93
C THR A 258 -25.02 16.70 -15.16
N TYR A 259 -24.85 16.08 -13.99
CA TYR A 259 -25.89 15.70 -13.04
C TYR A 259 -25.68 16.42 -11.70
#